data_AF-A0A5U4CXI9-F1
#
_entry.id   AF-A0A5U4CXI9-F1
#
_cell.length_a   1.000
_cell.length_b   1.000
_cell.length_c   1.000
_cell.angle_alpha   90.00
_cell.angle_beta   90.00
_cell.angle_gamma   90.00
#
_symmetry.space_group_name_H-M   'P 1'
#
loop_
_entity.id
_entity.type
_entity.pdbx_description
1 polymer ?
#
loop_
_entity_poly.entity_id
_entity_poly.type
_entity_poly.pdbx_seq_one_letter_code
_entity_poly.pdbx_strand_id
1 'polypeptide(L)'
;PSGPLHTGTQVNPVPVLTMTTTPVADDVTFRDFIYWQPDAEGSGAIPVYVVLSVDPLDSGRFTRKQLDKKYLKHAEDFGISDTKKNSETLTKFRDAIESHLVDKDTFEKGTYRREKNSKVYFNPKTNNVVVLDEYGNFISGWHLIPGSPQYVNYMNLGVL
;
A
#
# COMPACT_ATOMS: atom_id res chain seq x y z
N PRO A 1 -29.45 -7.31 -14.03
CA PRO A 1 -28.60 -7.28 -12.81
C PRO A 1 -28.35 -5.84 -12.35
N SER A 2 -28.63 -5.52 -11.09
CA SER A 2 -28.31 -4.21 -10.51
C SER A 2 -26.88 -4.23 -9.99
N GLY A 3 -26.04 -3.30 -10.44
CA GLY A 3 -24.72 -3.09 -9.85
C GLY A 3 -24.83 -2.40 -8.49
N PRO A 4 -23.84 -2.55 -7.59
CA PRO A 4 -23.78 -1.77 -6.36
C PRO A 4 -23.59 -0.29 -6.68
N LEU A 5 -24.40 0.57 -6.06
CA LEU A 5 -24.26 2.02 -6.13
C LEU A 5 -23.15 2.49 -5.17
N HIS A 6 -22.39 3.51 -5.56
CA HIS A 6 -21.42 4.16 -4.67
C HIS A 6 -22.17 4.97 -3.60
N THR A 7 -21.99 4.59 -2.33
CA THR A 7 -22.64 5.24 -1.17
C THR A 7 -21.66 5.98 -0.26
N GLY A 8 -20.37 6.03 -0.63
CA GLY A 8 -19.30 6.60 0.18
C GLY A 8 -19.04 8.08 -0.11
N THR A 9 -17.77 8.48 -0.01
CA THR A 9 -17.30 9.85 -0.21
C THR A 9 -17.77 10.46 -1.53
N GLN A 10 -18.25 11.70 -1.50
CA GLN A 10 -18.66 12.42 -2.71
C GLN A 10 -17.49 12.53 -3.70
N VAL A 11 -17.73 12.16 -4.96
CA VAL A 11 -16.74 12.28 -6.03
C VAL A 11 -16.81 13.69 -6.61
N ASN A 12 -15.88 14.54 -6.19
CA ASN A 12 -15.74 15.90 -6.72
C ASN A 12 -14.49 15.98 -7.60
N PRO A 13 -14.60 16.19 -8.92
CA PRO A 13 -13.45 16.41 -9.77
C PRO A 13 -12.79 17.73 -9.40
N VAL A 14 -11.57 17.68 -8.85
CA VAL A 14 -10.74 18.85 -8.60
C VAL A 14 -9.87 19.08 -9.84
N PRO A 15 -9.86 20.27 -10.46
CA PRO A 15 -8.96 20.55 -11.57
C PRO A 15 -7.51 20.46 -11.08
N VAL A 16 -6.76 19.52 -11.66
CA VAL A 16 -5.34 19.33 -11.33
C VAL A 16 -4.56 20.50 -11.94
N LEU A 17 -3.96 21.34 -11.09
CA LEU A 17 -2.96 22.31 -11.53
C LEU A 17 -1.64 21.55 -11.69
N THR A 18 -1.30 21.12 -12.91
CA THR A 18 0.00 20.50 -13.18
C THR A 18 0.70 21.15 -14.37
N MET A 19 1.93 21.63 -14.12
CA MET A 19 2.92 21.88 -15.16
C MET A 19 3.49 20.53 -15.62
N THR A 20 3.53 20.31 -16.93
CA THR A 20 4.15 19.13 -17.53
C THR A 20 5.67 19.28 -17.48
N THR A 21 6.33 18.65 -16.52
CA THR A 21 7.77 18.35 -16.63
C THR A 21 7.91 16.95 -17.21
N THR A 22 8.76 16.81 -18.24
CA THR A 22 9.08 15.52 -18.86
C THR A 22 9.57 14.55 -17.78
N PRO A 23 8.87 13.43 -17.52
CA PRO A 23 9.32 12.49 -16.50
C PRO A 23 10.60 11.79 -16.96
N VAL A 24 11.49 11.51 -15.99
CA VAL A 24 12.46 10.42 -16.13
C VAL A 24 11.68 9.14 -16.47
N ALA A 25 12.22 8.30 -17.34
CA ALA A 25 11.59 7.06 -17.79
C ALA A 25 11.38 6.08 -16.62
N ASP A 26 10.30 6.28 -15.86
CA ASP A 26 9.66 5.24 -15.08
C ASP A 26 8.67 4.53 -16.01
N ASP A 27 8.74 3.20 -16.02
CA ASP A 27 7.85 2.32 -16.78
C ASP A 27 6.45 2.33 -16.13
N VAL A 28 5.71 3.44 -16.30
CA VAL A 28 4.33 3.57 -15.83
C VAL A 28 3.46 2.73 -16.78
N THR A 29 3.16 1.51 -16.36
CA THR A 29 2.24 0.62 -17.07
C THR A 29 0.81 0.99 -16.71
N PHE A 30 0.18 1.79 -17.57
CA PHE A 30 -1.26 2.05 -17.46
C PHE A 30 -2.04 0.77 -17.72
N ARG A 31 -2.99 0.46 -16.82
CA ARG A 31 -3.97 -0.61 -17.04
C ARG A 31 -5.24 0.01 -17.60
N ASP A 32 -5.24 0.28 -18.89
CA ASP A 32 -6.35 0.92 -19.60
C ASP A 32 -6.84 0.08 -20.80
N PHE A 33 -8.08 0.32 -21.20
CA PHE A 33 -8.68 -0.28 -22.39
C PHE A 33 -9.86 0.55 -22.87
N ILE A 34 -10.29 0.27 -24.11
CA ILE A 34 -11.52 0.81 -24.67
C ILE A 34 -12.57 -0.31 -24.69
N TYR A 35 -13.71 -0.05 -24.07
CA TYR A 35 -14.88 -0.93 -24.09
C TYR A 35 -15.98 -0.31 -24.94
N TRP A 36 -16.59 -1.10 -25.82
CA TRP A 36 -17.73 -0.64 -26.63
C TRP A 36 -19.02 -1.06 -25.95
N GLN A 37 -19.86 -0.07 -25.62
CA GLN A 37 -21.20 -0.30 -25.09
C GLN A 37 -22.26 0.19 -26.07
N PRO A 38 -23.48 -0.38 -26.07
CA PRO A 38 -24.59 0.16 -26.84
C PRO A 38 -24.82 1.63 -26.52
N ASP A 39 -25.21 2.41 -27.53
CA ASP A 39 -25.72 3.76 -27.30
C ASP A 39 -27.07 3.73 -26.56
N ALA A 40 -27.56 4.91 -26.15
CA ALA A 40 -28.81 5.01 -25.39
C ALA A 40 -30.03 4.48 -26.17
N GLU A 41 -29.96 4.46 -27.51
CA GLU A 41 -31.01 3.98 -28.41
C GLU A 41 -30.87 2.49 -28.74
N GLY A 42 -29.76 1.86 -28.37
CA GLY A 42 -29.43 0.46 -28.69
C GLY A 42 -29.15 0.19 -30.17
N SER A 43 -28.99 1.25 -30.98
CA SER A 43 -28.84 1.16 -32.44
C SER A 43 -27.39 1.27 -32.91
N GLY A 44 -26.51 1.78 -32.04
CA GLY A 44 -25.09 1.97 -32.28
C GLY A 44 -24.23 1.54 -31.10
N ALA A 45 -22.92 1.75 -31.22
CA ALA A 45 -21.95 1.49 -30.16
C ALA A 45 -21.12 2.75 -29.88
N ILE A 46 -20.94 3.06 -28.59
CA ILE A 46 -20.09 4.15 -28.12
C ILE A 46 -18.84 3.59 -27.43
N PRO A 47 -17.64 4.15 -27.70
CA PRO A 47 -16.43 3.76 -27.00
C PRO A 47 -16.39 4.40 -25.62
N VAL A 48 -16.02 3.60 -24.62
CA VAL A 48 -15.77 4.02 -23.24
C VAL A 48 -14.31 3.77 -22.96
N TYR A 49 -13.56 4.83 -22.68
CA TYR A 49 -12.19 4.71 -22.20
C TYR A 49 -12.20 4.40 -20.70
N VAL A 50 -11.61 3.27 -20.32
CA VAL A 50 -11.57 2.80 -18.94
C VAL A 50 -10.11 2.80 -18.47
N VAL A 51 -9.86 3.46 -17.35
CA VAL A 51 -8.57 3.46 -16.66
C VAL A 51 -8.75 2.79 -15.31
N LEU A 52 -8.02 1.70 -15.08
CA LEU A 52 -7.91 1.08 -13.76
C LEU A 52 -6.75 1.74 -13.01
N SER A 53 -6.72 1.63 -11.67
CA SER A 53 -5.70 2.26 -10.82
C SER A 53 -4.32 2.28 -11.48
N VAL A 54 -3.82 3.50 -11.69
CA VAL A 54 -2.69 3.80 -12.59
C VAL A 54 -1.40 3.11 -12.16
N ASP A 55 -1.23 2.84 -10.85
CA ASP A 55 -0.12 2.06 -10.33
C ASP A 55 -0.66 0.89 -9.49
N PRO A 56 -0.33 -0.38 -9.81
CA PRO A 56 -0.66 -1.54 -8.98
C PRO A 56 -0.18 -1.44 -7.52
N LEU A 57 0.83 -0.61 -7.25
CA LEU A 57 1.36 -0.33 -5.92
C LEU A 57 0.54 0.70 -5.14
N ASP A 58 -0.29 1.50 -5.82
CA ASP A 58 -1.29 2.39 -5.24
C ASP A 58 -2.63 1.65 -5.10
N SER A 59 -2.64 0.62 -4.27
CA SER A 59 -3.82 -0.23 -4.04
C SER A 59 -4.09 -0.49 -2.56
N GLY A 60 -5.36 -0.35 -2.19
CA GLY A 60 -5.86 -0.61 -0.84
C GLY A 60 -5.13 0.22 0.21
N ARG A 61 -4.35 -0.45 1.07
CA ARG A 61 -3.58 0.16 2.17
C ARG A 61 -2.20 0.68 1.78
N PHE A 62 -1.78 0.50 0.53
CA PHE A 62 -0.44 0.84 0.08
C PHE A 62 -0.45 2.00 -0.90
N THR A 63 0.66 2.74 -0.89
CA THR A 63 1.02 3.66 -1.97
C THR A 63 2.46 3.41 -2.38
N ARG A 64 2.76 3.53 -3.68
CA ARG A 64 4.12 3.48 -4.23
C ARG A 64 5.03 4.44 -3.49
N LYS A 65 4.57 5.67 -3.25
CA LYS A 65 5.34 6.70 -2.55
C LYS A 65 5.77 6.24 -1.15
N GLN A 66 4.89 5.58 -0.41
CA GLN A 66 5.21 5.11 0.92
C GLN A 66 6.09 3.86 0.90
N LEU A 67 5.83 2.91 0.00
CA LEU A 67 6.68 1.74 -0.20
C LEU A 67 8.11 2.18 -0.57
N ASP A 68 8.24 3.11 -1.51
CA ASP A 68 9.50 3.70 -1.97
C ASP A 68 10.31 4.31 -0.81
N LYS A 69 9.65 5.09 0.05
CA LYS A 69 10.25 5.73 1.22
C LYS A 69 10.76 4.73 2.26
N LYS A 70 10.17 3.54 2.32
CA LYS A 70 10.44 2.52 3.34
C LYS A 70 11.32 1.37 2.83
N TYR A 71 11.39 1.18 1.52
CA TYR A 71 12.08 0.07 0.88
C TYR A 71 13.54 -0.08 1.34
N LEU A 72 14.39 0.92 1.08
CA LEU A 72 15.82 0.85 1.41
C LEU A 72 16.13 0.79 2.92
N LYS A 73 15.13 1.02 3.78
CA LYS A 73 15.31 1.02 5.23
C LYS A 73 14.92 -0.30 5.87
N HIS A 74 13.99 -1.01 5.24
CA HIS A 74 13.25 -2.08 5.91
C HIS A 74 12.99 -3.30 5.03
N ALA A 75 13.17 -3.25 3.71
CA ALA A 75 12.90 -4.40 2.84
C ALA A 75 13.74 -5.63 3.24
N GLU A 76 14.98 -5.40 3.69
CA GLU A 76 15.88 -6.45 4.18
C GLU A 76 15.32 -7.17 5.42
N ASP A 77 14.63 -6.45 6.31
CA ASP A 77 13.95 -7.02 7.47
C ASP A 77 12.88 -8.05 7.07
N PHE A 78 12.32 -7.91 5.86
CA PHE A 78 11.34 -8.82 5.27
C PHE A 78 11.97 -9.82 4.29
N GLY A 79 13.30 -9.97 4.31
CA GLY A 79 14.03 -10.96 3.50
C GLY A 79 14.31 -10.53 2.06
N ILE A 80 14.18 -9.24 1.74
CA ILE A 80 14.45 -8.69 0.39
C ILE A 80 15.78 -7.95 0.42
N SER A 81 16.84 -8.58 -0.11
CA SER A 81 18.20 -8.02 -0.14
C SER A 81 18.50 -7.16 -1.37
N ASP A 82 17.55 -7.08 -2.33
CA ASP A 82 17.71 -6.28 -3.53
C ASP A 82 17.84 -4.78 -3.18
N THR A 83 18.98 -4.16 -3.49
CA THR A 83 19.18 -2.72 -3.27
C THR A 83 18.60 -1.86 -4.37
N LYS A 84 18.27 -2.46 -5.52
CA LYS A 84 17.64 -1.77 -6.65
C LYS A 84 16.17 -1.52 -6.35
N LYS A 85 15.77 -0.26 -6.46
CA LYS A 85 14.39 0.17 -6.26
C LYS A 85 13.70 0.35 -7.61
N ASN A 86 12.80 -0.56 -7.94
CA ASN A 86 11.99 -0.52 -9.17
C ASN A 86 10.61 -1.13 -8.89
N SER A 87 9.73 -1.16 -9.89
CA SER A 87 8.36 -1.67 -9.73
C SER A 87 8.31 -3.11 -9.19
N GLU A 88 9.19 -3.98 -9.68
CA GLU A 88 9.26 -5.38 -9.27
C GLU A 88 9.65 -5.52 -7.80
N THR A 89 10.69 -4.81 -7.35
CA THR A 89 11.17 -4.91 -5.96
C THR A 89 10.21 -4.26 -4.97
N LEU A 90 9.55 -3.17 -5.35
CA LEU A 90 8.47 -2.58 -4.55
C LEU A 90 7.25 -3.51 -4.45
N THR A 91 6.95 -4.27 -5.51
CA THR A 91 5.91 -5.29 -5.51
C THR A 91 6.25 -6.42 -4.54
N LYS A 92 7.49 -6.94 -4.57
CA LYS A 92 7.97 -7.93 -3.60
C LYS A 92 7.84 -7.42 -2.16
N PHE A 93 8.19 -6.16 -1.92
CA PHE A 93 8.09 -5.56 -0.60
C PHE A 93 6.64 -5.43 -0.12
N ARG A 94 5.73 -4.97 -0.97
CA ARG A 94 4.29 -4.96 -0.70
C ARG A 94 3.79 -6.35 -0.34
N ASP A 95 4.12 -7.35 -1.15
CA ASP A 95 3.63 -8.72 -0.98
C ASP A 95 4.20 -9.37 0.29
N ALA A 96 5.43 -9.04 0.67
CA ALA A 96 6.02 -9.49 1.93
C ALA A 96 5.32 -8.87 3.16
N ILE A 97 4.95 -7.57 3.10
CA ILE A 97 4.17 -6.92 4.15
C ILE A 97 2.77 -7.54 4.24
N GLU A 98 2.11 -7.79 3.11
CA GLU A 98 0.78 -8.42 3.11
C GLU A 98 0.86 -9.86 3.65
N SER A 99 1.88 -10.62 3.25
CA SER A 99 2.15 -11.96 3.78
C SER A 99 2.34 -11.95 5.29
N HIS A 100 3.07 -10.95 5.82
CA HIS A 100 3.21 -10.75 7.27
C HIS A 100 1.86 -10.49 7.93
N LEU A 101 1.01 -9.64 7.34
CA LEU A 101 -0.30 -9.29 7.92
C LEU A 101 -1.31 -10.45 7.91
N VAL A 102 -1.27 -11.33 6.91
CA VAL A 102 -2.16 -12.49 6.81
C VAL A 102 -1.62 -13.75 7.50
N ASP A 103 -0.35 -13.74 7.95
CA ASP A 103 0.21 -14.85 8.69
C ASP A 103 -0.57 -15.08 9.99
N LYS A 104 -0.96 -16.33 10.23
CA LYS A 104 -1.79 -16.73 11.37
C LYS A 104 -1.15 -16.44 12.73
N ASP A 105 0.17 -16.34 12.77
CA ASP A 105 0.93 -16.06 13.98
C ASP A 105 1.18 -14.56 14.17
N THR A 106 0.76 -13.72 13.22
CA THR A 106 0.75 -12.27 13.34
C THR A 106 -0.50 -11.79 14.08
N PHE A 107 -0.31 -10.93 15.08
CA PHE A 107 -1.41 -10.36 15.84
C PHE A 107 -1.21 -8.87 16.14
N GLU A 108 -2.32 -8.15 16.32
CA GLU A 108 -2.31 -6.75 16.75
C GLU A 108 -1.76 -6.66 18.19
N LYS A 109 -0.68 -5.89 18.37
CA LYS A 109 -0.09 -5.60 19.67
C LYS A 109 0.46 -4.18 19.69
N GLY A 110 -0.20 -3.30 20.43
CA GLY A 110 0.33 -1.99 20.74
C GLY A 110 0.17 -0.93 19.64
N THR A 111 0.81 0.22 19.84
CA THR A 111 0.69 1.41 18.99
C THR A 111 2.06 2.04 18.73
N TYR A 112 2.17 2.85 17.68
CA TYR A 112 3.40 3.56 17.33
C TYR A 112 3.36 4.99 17.87
N ARG A 113 4.33 5.36 18.71
CA ARG A 113 4.32 6.65 19.43
C ARG A 113 4.21 7.87 18.52
N ARG A 114 4.74 7.80 17.31
CA ARG A 114 4.75 8.92 16.36
C ARG A 114 3.45 9.06 15.56
N GLU A 115 2.62 8.02 15.52
CA GLU A 115 1.38 8.00 14.75
C GLU A 115 0.21 7.71 15.67
N LYS A 116 -0.63 8.72 15.91
CA LYS A 116 -1.76 8.58 16.83
C LYS A 116 -2.73 7.53 16.29
N ASN A 117 -3.31 6.74 17.19
CA ASN A 117 -4.27 5.68 16.86
C ASN A 117 -3.74 4.60 15.89
N SER A 118 -2.42 4.55 15.70
CA SER A 118 -1.82 3.51 14.88
C SER A 118 -1.91 2.15 15.56
N LYS A 119 -1.94 1.12 14.72
CA LYS A 119 -1.97 -0.28 15.13
C LYS A 119 -0.70 -0.97 14.68
N VAL A 120 -0.06 -1.69 15.59
CA VAL A 120 1.15 -2.45 15.30
C VAL A 120 0.81 -3.94 15.25
N TYR A 121 1.21 -4.61 14.17
CA TYR A 121 1.02 -6.04 13.92
C TYR A 121 2.36 -6.75 14.04
N PHE A 122 2.48 -7.61 15.05
CA PHE A 122 3.73 -8.29 15.38
C PHE A 122 3.64 -9.78 15.09
N ASN A 123 4.72 -10.32 14.52
CA ASN A 123 4.87 -11.76 14.32
C ASN A 123 6.04 -12.29 15.19
N PRO A 124 5.79 -13.22 16.11
CA PRO A 124 6.82 -13.74 17.03
C PRO A 124 7.83 -14.67 16.35
N LYS A 125 7.55 -15.20 15.17
CA LYS A 125 8.49 -16.08 14.45
C LYS A 125 9.59 -15.28 13.75
N THR A 126 9.19 -14.20 13.09
CA THR A 126 10.12 -13.31 12.38
C THR A 126 10.62 -12.17 13.25
N ASN A 127 9.96 -11.89 14.38
CA ASN A 127 10.12 -10.68 15.17
C ASN A 127 9.88 -9.38 14.39
N ASN A 128 9.19 -9.44 13.25
CA ASN A 128 8.86 -8.26 12.48
C ASN A 128 7.62 -7.57 13.03
N VAL A 129 7.57 -6.26 12.84
CA VAL A 129 6.41 -5.42 13.10
C VAL A 129 5.97 -4.72 11.82
N VAL A 130 4.66 -4.56 11.65
CA VAL A 130 4.05 -3.69 10.63
C VAL A 130 3.14 -2.71 11.33
N VAL A 131 3.31 -1.42 11.02
CA VAL A 131 2.53 -0.31 11.58
C VAL A 131 1.54 0.17 10.54
N LEU A 132 0.27 0.17 10.91
CA LEU A 132 -0.82 0.76 10.14
C LEU A 132 -1.36 2.00 10.86
N ASP A 133 -1.82 2.99 10.10
CA ASP A 133 -2.54 4.14 10.66
C ASP A 133 -3.98 3.77 11.07
N GLU A 134 -4.73 4.76 11.56
CA GLU A 134 -6.12 4.56 12.01
C GLU A 134 -7.09 4.13 10.89
N TYR A 135 -6.75 4.41 9.64
CA TYR A 135 -7.53 4.03 8.45
C TYR A 135 -7.05 2.70 7.86
N GLY A 136 -6.01 2.10 8.43
CA GLY A 136 -5.41 0.85 7.97
C GLY A 136 -4.37 1.02 6.87
N ASN A 137 -3.91 2.24 6.55
CA ASN A 137 -2.85 2.47 5.58
C ASN A 137 -1.48 2.11 6.16
N PHE A 138 -0.62 1.58 5.31
CA PHE A 138 0.75 1.21 5.69
C PHE A 138 1.59 2.44 6.03
N ILE A 139 2.17 2.45 7.23
CA ILE A 139 3.08 3.51 7.68
C ILE A 139 4.53 3.05 7.62
N SER A 140 4.84 1.86 8.17
CA SER A 140 6.20 1.33 8.21
C SER A 140 6.19 -0.12 8.69
N GLY A 141 7.31 -0.82 8.59
CA GLY A 141 7.54 -2.06 9.31
C GLY A 141 9.05 -2.31 9.41
N TRP A 142 9.49 -3.13 10.37
CA TRP A 142 10.90 -3.49 10.56
C TRP A 142 11.06 -4.71 11.47
N HIS A 143 12.28 -5.22 11.56
CA HIS A 143 12.63 -6.30 12.48
C HIS A 143 12.94 -5.77 13.89
N LEU A 144 12.28 -6.29 14.91
CA LEU A 144 12.61 -5.96 16.31
C LEU A 144 13.72 -6.87 16.83
N ILE A 145 14.90 -6.28 17.03
CA ILE A 145 16.07 -6.98 17.58
C ILE A 145 15.79 -7.41 19.03
N PRO A 146 15.72 -8.73 19.32
CA PRO A 146 15.48 -9.22 20.68
C PRO A 146 16.53 -8.71 21.66
N GLY A 147 16.07 -8.25 22.84
CA GLY A 147 16.94 -7.70 23.88
C GLY A 147 17.37 -6.24 23.67
N SER A 148 17.05 -5.62 22.53
CA SER A 148 17.24 -4.18 22.37
C SER A 148 16.29 -3.38 23.27
N PRO A 149 16.64 -2.14 23.67
CA PRO A 149 15.73 -1.29 24.44
C PRO A 149 14.37 -1.08 23.78
N GLN A 150 14.32 -1.02 22.44
CA GLN A 150 13.07 -0.90 21.70
C GLN A 150 12.22 -2.17 21.82
N TYR A 151 12.82 -3.35 21.68
CA TYR A 151 12.13 -4.63 21.88
C TYR A 151 11.57 -4.75 23.29
N VAL A 152 12.38 -4.43 24.31
CA VAL A 152 11.96 -4.51 25.71
C VAL A 152 10.79 -3.56 25.99
N ASN A 153 10.88 -2.31 25.52
CA ASN A 153 9.80 -1.33 25.67
C ASN A 153 8.52 -1.80 24.95
N TYR A 154 8.64 -2.30 23.72
CA TYR A 154 7.50 -2.78 22.96
C TYR A 154 6.84 -4.01 23.61
N MET A 155 7.64 -4.94 24.13
CA MET A 155 7.12 -6.15 24.77
C MET A 155 6.40 -5.86 26.08
N ASN A 156 6.92 -4.91 26.86
CA ASN A 156 6.39 -4.57 28.19
C ASN A 156 5.24 -3.56 28.14
N LEU A 157 5.34 -2.54 27.27
CA LEU A 157 4.42 -1.41 27.24
C LEU A 157 3.48 -1.42 26.04
N GLY A 158 3.77 -2.23 25.01
CA GLY A 158 3.03 -2.18 23.75
C GLY A 158 3.22 -0.86 23.02
N VAL A 159 4.32 -0.15 23.25
CA VAL A 159 4.62 1.13 22.59
C VAL A 159 5.88 0.98 21.77
N LEU A 160 5.74 1.28 20.48
CA LEU A 160 6.77 1.19 19.45
C LEU A 160 7.33 2.58 19.09
#